data_AF-A0A9E8CDC4-F1
#
_entry.id   AF-A0A9E8CDC4-F1
#
_cell.length_a   1.000
_cell.length_b   1.000
_cell.length_c   1.000
_cell.angle_alpha   90.00
_cell.angle_beta   90.00
_cell.angle_gamma   90.00
#
_symmetry.space_group_name_H-M   'P 1'
#
loop_
_entity.id
_entity.type
_entity.pdbx_description
1 polymer ?
#
loop_
_entity_poly.entity_id
_entity_poly.type
_entity_poly.pdbx_seq_one_letter_code
_entity_poly.pdbx_strand_id
1 'polypeptide(L)'
;MITKPLTPAQRAILTRAIKDSNGRLDWFPETVKGGARLFALNGLANRTLIAKSGTDWLVTPAGYRVIEMLELNTSQAAAPRLRGRTVLGDYAQTTAYARTPS
;
A
#
# COMPACT_ATOMS: atom_id res chain seq x y z
N MET A 1 14.23 7.17 7.73
CA MET A 1 14.03 6.04 6.80
C MET A 1 13.67 4.79 7.61
N ILE A 2 12.49 4.20 7.39
CA ILE A 2 12.06 2.98 8.10
C ILE A 2 12.90 1.79 7.60
N THR A 3 13.89 1.37 8.39
CA THR A 3 14.91 0.39 7.98
C THR A 3 14.41 -1.05 7.89
N LYS A 4 13.14 -1.32 8.22
CA LYS A 4 12.57 -2.67 8.15
C LYS A 4 11.09 -2.59 7.71
N PRO A 5 10.68 -3.31 6.65
CA PRO A 5 9.31 -3.26 6.15
C PRO A 5 8.32 -3.66 7.25
N LEU A 6 7.12 -3.06 7.25
CA LEU A 6 6.05 -3.50 8.15
C LEU A 6 5.61 -4.90 7.74
N THR A 7 5.33 -5.75 8.72
CA THR A 7 4.73 -7.06 8.43
C THR A 7 3.30 -6.88 7.89
N PRO A 8 2.77 -7.84 7.12
CA PRO A 8 1.39 -7.78 6.62
C PRO A 8 0.36 -7.54 7.74
N ALA A 9 0.57 -8.16 8.90
CA ALA A 9 -0.27 -7.99 10.07
C ALA A 9 -0.20 -6.56 10.65
N GLN A 10 1.00 -5.98 10.78
CA GLN A 10 1.17 -4.60 11.25
C GLN A 10 0.50 -3.61 10.30
N ARG A 11 0.65 -3.81 8.98
CA ARG A 11 -0.01 -3.00 7.96
C ARG A 11 -1.54 -3.12 8.06
N ALA A 12 -2.06 -4.33 8.23
CA ALA A 12 -3.51 -4.56 8.36
C ALA A 12 -4.09 -3.86 9.60
N ILE A 13 -3.42 -3.94 10.75
CA ILE A 13 -3.82 -3.26 11.99
C ILE A 13 -3.90 -1.75 11.78
N LEU A 14 -2.84 -1.13 11.23
CA LEU A 14 -2.81 0.32 10.98
C LEU A 14 -3.88 0.74 9.97
N THR A 15 -4.05 -0.01 8.88
CA THR A 15 -5.04 0.30 7.84
C THR A 15 -6.46 0.27 8.40
N ARG A 16 -6.81 -0.75 9.19
CA ARG A 16 -8.12 -0.85 9.85
C ARG A 16 -8.32 0.27 10.87
N ALA A 17 -7.30 0.54 11.70
CA ALA A 17 -7.37 1.61 12.69
C ALA A 17 -7.67 2.97 12.05
N ILE A 18 -7.01 3.29 10.94
CA ILE A 18 -7.20 4.53 10.18
C ILE A 18 -8.61 4.59 9.57
N LYS A 19 -9.07 3.49 8.93
CA LYS A 19 -10.34 3.48 8.18
C LYS A 19 -11.58 3.44 9.06
N ASP A 20 -11.56 2.65 10.13
CA ASP A 20 -12.78 2.34 10.90
C ASP A 20 -12.79 2.96 12.29
N SER A 21 -11.62 3.27 12.85
CA SER A 21 -11.47 3.64 14.26
C SER A 21 -10.85 5.02 14.48
N ASN A 22 -10.77 5.85 13.43
CA ASN A 22 -10.15 7.17 13.46
C ASN A 22 -8.75 7.17 14.11
N GLY A 23 -7.95 6.16 13.81
CA GLY A 23 -6.62 5.95 14.36
C GLY A 23 -6.54 5.14 15.65
N ARG A 24 -7.65 4.67 16.25
CA ARG A 24 -7.59 3.80 17.43
C ARG A 24 -7.33 2.34 17.06
N LEU A 25 -6.35 1.71 17.70
CA LEU A 25 -6.02 0.29 17.53
C LEU A 25 -6.93 -0.57 18.42
N ASP A 26 -8.20 -0.65 18.03
CA ASP A 26 -9.23 -1.46 18.69
C ASP A 26 -9.23 -2.92 18.19
N TRP A 27 -8.80 -3.11 16.95
CA TRP A 27 -8.91 -4.39 16.24
C TRP A 27 -7.54 -5.03 15.93
N PHE A 28 -7.49 -6.36 16.03
CA PHE A 28 -6.33 -7.17 15.68
C PHE A 28 -6.77 -8.40 14.85
N PRO A 29 -5.99 -8.81 13.83
CA PRO A 29 -6.29 -10.01 13.06
C PRO A 29 -6.13 -11.26 13.92
N GLU A 30 -6.89 -12.32 13.58
CA GLU A 30 -6.92 -13.57 14.36
C GLU A 30 -5.57 -14.30 14.43
N THR A 31 -4.66 -14.00 13.50
CA THR A 31 -3.28 -14.52 13.48
C THR A 31 -2.37 -13.84 14.51
N VAL A 32 -2.79 -12.69 15.07
CA VAL A 32 -2.05 -11.91 16.06
C VAL A 32 -2.72 -12.07 17.42
N LYS A 33 -2.34 -13.13 18.13
CA LYS A 33 -2.85 -13.46 19.47
C LYS A 33 -1.71 -13.52 20.49
N GLY A 34 -2.04 -13.27 21.77
CA GLY A 34 -1.10 -13.36 22.89
C GLY A 34 0.18 -12.54 22.68
N GLY A 35 1.34 -13.20 22.78
CA GLY A 35 2.66 -12.55 22.64
C GLY A 35 2.88 -11.86 21.30
N ALA A 36 2.31 -12.36 20.20
CA ALA A 36 2.44 -11.75 18.87
C ALA A 36 1.84 -10.34 18.83
N ARG A 37 0.76 -10.09 19.60
CA ARG A 37 0.15 -8.77 19.73
C ARG A 37 1.09 -7.77 20.38
N LEU A 38 1.75 -8.18 21.46
CA LEU A 38 2.73 -7.35 22.17
C LEU A 38 3.93 -7.05 21.28
N PHE A 39 4.42 -8.03 20.51
CA PHE A 39 5.49 -7.80 19.54
C PHE A 39 5.10 -6.83 18.44
N ALA A 40 3.88 -6.94 17.90
CA ALA A 40 3.39 -6.02 16.88
C ALA A 40 3.31 -4.59 17.42
N LEU A 41 2.72 -4.41 18.62
CA LEU A 41 2.60 -3.12 19.30
C LEU A 41 3.97 -2.52 19.62
N ASN A 42 4.88 -3.27 20.24
CA ASN A 42 6.23 -2.82 20.53
C ASN A 42 7.00 -2.44 19.25
N GLY A 43 6.85 -3.22 18.18
CA GLY A 43 7.47 -2.92 16.89
C GLY A 43 6.95 -1.64 16.24
N LEU A 44 5.66 -1.33 16.41
CA LEU A 44 5.05 -0.09 15.92
C LEU A 44 5.41 1.10 16.81
N ALA A 45 5.41 0.92 18.13
CA ALA A 45 5.71 1.95 19.12
C ALA A 45 7.20 2.37 19.09
N ASN A 46 8.13 1.42 18.94
CA ASN A 46 9.56 1.69 18.77
C ASN A 46 9.87 2.55 17.54
N ARG A 47 8.97 2.54 16.55
CA ARG A 47 9.07 3.35 15.33
C ARG A 47 8.20 4.60 15.38
N THR A 48 7.66 4.93 16.56
CA THR A 48 6.77 6.07 16.80
C THR A 48 5.57 6.14 15.84
N LEU A 49 5.13 4.99 15.30
CA LEU A 49 3.96 4.91 14.40
C LEU A 49 2.64 4.84 15.17
N ILE A 50 2.71 4.37 16.42
CA ILE A 50 1.61 4.40 17.39
C ILE A 50 2.09 5.04 18.68
N ALA A 51 1.16 5.63 19.42
CA ALA A 51 1.37 6.18 20.73
C ALA A 51 0.32 5.64 21.69
N LYS A 52 0.72 5.47 22.95
CA LYS A 52 -0.20 5.06 24.01
C LYS A 52 -1.05 6.26 24.42
N SER A 53 -2.36 6.09 24.45
CA SER A 53 -3.33 7.10 24.88
C SER A 53 -4.24 6.48 25.94
N GLY A 54 -3.88 6.67 27.21
CA GLY A 54 -4.55 6.01 28.33
C GLY A 54 -4.39 4.49 28.26
N THR A 55 -5.50 3.78 28.14
CA THR A 55 -5.55 2.31 28.02
C THR A 55 -5.37 1.83 26.58
N ASP A 56 -5.56 2.73 25.62
CA ASP A 56 -5.59 2.41 24.19
C ASP A 56 -4.31 2.82 23.46
N TRP A 57 -4.20 2.36 22.22
CA TRP A 57 -3.15 2.77 21.30
C TRP A 57 -3.75 3.57 20.15
N LEU A 58 -3.15 4.71 19.84
CA LEU A 58 -3.54 5.58 18.73
C LEU A 58 -2.44 5.63 17.67
N VAL A 59 -2.82 5.69 16.40
CA VAL A 59 -1.91 5.95 15.29
C VAL A 59 -1.40 7.40 15.39
N THR A 60 -0.09 7.57 15.27
CA THR A 60 0.53 8.91 15.24
C THR A 60 0.50 9.49 13.84
N PRO A 61 0.74 10.80 13.66
CA PRO A 61 0.88 11.39 12.33
C PRO A 61 1.91 10.67 11.43
N ALA A 62 2.98 10.12 12.01
CA ALA A 62 3.96 9.31 11.27
C ALA A 62 3.36 7.99 10.77
N GLY A 63 2.51 7.34 11.57
CA GLY A 63 1.78 6.13 11.17
C GLY A 63 0.85 6.36 9.97
N TYR A 64 0.11 7.47 9.97
CA TYR A 64 -0.73 7.88 8.82
C TYR A 64 0.12 8.05 7.55
N ARG A 65 1.21 8.83 7.64
CA ARG A 65 2.12 9.09 6.51
C ARG A 65 2.72 7.81 5.93
N VAL A 66 3.06 6.84 6.77
CA VAL A 66 3.59 5.55 6.31
C VAL A 66 2.56 4.76 5.51
N ILE A 67 1.30 4.73 5.96
CA ILE A 67 0.24 4.05 5.22
C ILE A 67 -0.04 4.75 3.89
N GLU A 68 -0.14 6.08 3.88
CA GLU A 68 -0.26 6.87 2.64
C GLU A 68 0.88 6.55 1.67
N MET A 69 2.13 6.56 2.13
CA MET A 69 3.29 6.22 1.30
C MET A 69 3.26 4.77 0.79
N LEU A 70 2.79 3.82 1.61
CA LEU A 70 2.67 2.43 1.21
C LEU A 70 1.57 2.23 0.16
N GLU A 71 0.43 2.89 0.32
CA GLU A 71 -0.69 2.84 -0.63
C GLU A 71 -0.29 3.50 -1.96
N LEU A 72 0.40 4.65 -1.94
CA LEU A 72 0.93 5.29 -3.14
C LEU A 72 1.95 4.40 -3.88
N ASN A 73 2.87 3.77 -3.16
CA ASN A 73 3.84 2.85 -3.75
C ASN A 73 3.20 1.55 -4.27
N THR A 74 2.13 1.06 -3.62
CA THR A 74 1.37 -0.10 -4.10
C THR A 74 0.60 0.22 -5.38
N SER A 75 0.00 1.41 -5.51
CA SER A 75 -0.63 1.86 -6.76
C SER A 75 0.39 2.00 -7.90
N GLN A 76 1.62 2.45 -7.62
CA GLN A 76 2.70 2.49 -8.60
C GLN A 76 3.22 1.09 -9.01
N ALA A 77 3.11 0.11 -8.12
CA ALA A 77 3.53 -1.28 -8.35
C ALA A 77 2.44 -2.14 -9.04
N ALA A 78 1.16 -1.79 -8.88
CA ALA A 78 0.02 -2.48 -9.47
C ALA A 78 -0.36 -1.99 -10.87
N ALA A 79 0.18 -0.85 -11.32
CA ALA A 79 0.10 -0.50 -12.74
C ALA A 79 0.87 -1.56 -13.54
N PRO A 80 0.26 -2.21 -14.56
CA PRO A 80 1.03 -3.04 -15.46
C PRO A 80 2.09 -2.12 -16.06
N ARG A 81 3.35 -2.38 -15.72
CA ARG A 81 4.46 -1.80 -16.48
C ARG A 81 4.35 -2.43 -17.86
N LEU A 82 3.55 -1.82 -18.73
CA LEU A 82 3.57 -2.06 -20.16
C LEU A 82 4.94 -1.60 -20.65
N ARG A 83 5.93 -2.45 -20.41
CA ARG A 83 7.24 -2.37 -21.03
C ARG A 83 7.08 -2.96 -22.43
N GLY A 84 6.34 -2.24 -23.26
CA GLY A 84 6.24 -2.44 -24.69
C GLY A 84 6.84 -1.22 -25.36
N ARG A 85 8.17 -1.19 -25.49
CA ARG A 85 8.83 -0.29 -26.43
C ARG A 85 8.58 -0.86 -27.82
N THR A 86 7.48 -0.45 -28.45
CA THR A 86 7.34 -0.47 -29.91
C THR A 86 6.98 0.95 -30.32
N VAL A 87 7.99 1.75 -30.61
CA VAL A 87 7.83 2.90 -31.49
C VAL A 87 7.74 2.35 -32.91
N LEU A 88 6.53 2.04 -33.35
CA LEU A 88 6.23 1.98 -34.78
C LEU A 88 5.31 3.17 -35.04
N GLY A 89 5.85 4.13 -35.78
CA GLY A 89 5.18 5.36 -36.14
C GLY A 89 3.95 5.07 -36.97
N ASP A 90 2.82 5.61 -36.50
CA ASP A 90 1.65 5.81 -37.32
C ASP A 90 1.87 7.09 -38.13
N TYR A 91 2.40 6.94 -39.34
CA TYR A 91 2.24 7.92 -40.42
C TYR A 91 2.12 7.15 -41.74
N ALA A 92 0.90 6.77 -42.08
CA ALA A 92 0.32 7.04 -43.41
C ALA A 92 -0.94 6.19 -43.60
N GLN A 93 -2.07 6.89 -43.58
CA GLN A 93 -3.23 6.50 -44.37
C GLN A 93 -2.79 6.20 -45.80
N THR A 94 -3.13 5.02 -46.32
CA THR A 94 -3.42 4.87 -47.75
C THR A 94 -4.66 4.00 -47.92
N THR A 95 -5.75 4.67 -48.23
CA THR A 95 -6.94 4.11 -48.84
C THR A 95 -6.60 3.66 -50.26
N ALA A 96 -6.89 2.41 -50.64
CA ALA A 96 -7.67 2.11 -51.85
C ALA A 96 -7.82 0.61 -52.11
N TYR A 97 -9.05 0.25 -52.47
CA TYR A 97 -9.56 -1.03 -52.90
C TYR A 97 -8.99 -1.54 -54.24
N ALA A 98 -8.79 -2.87 -54.33
CA ALA A 98 -9.02 -3.80 -55.45
C ALA A 98 -9.11 -3.33 -56.94
N ARG A 99 -8.30 -3.94 -57.84
CA ARG A 99 -8.73 -4.76 -59.02
C ARG A 99 -7.60 -5.09 -60.03
N THR A 100 -7.48 -6.40 -60.37
CA THR A 100 -7.01 -7.11 -61.60
C THR A 100 -6.04 -6.47 -62.62
N PRO A 101 -5.01 -7.22 -63.10
CA PRO A 101 -4.50 -7.08 -64.47
C PRO A 101 -5.20 -8.04 -65.45
N SER A 102 -5.26 -7.61 -66.71
CA SER A 102 -5.93 -8.18 -67.89
C SER A 102 -5.57 -9.61 -68.27
#